data_AF-H1VJN6-F1
#
_entry.id   AF-H1VJN6-F1
#
_cell.length_a   1.000
_cell.length_b   1.000
_cell.length_c   1.000
_cell.angle_alpha   90.00
_cell.angle_beta   90.00
_cell.angle_gamma   90.00
#
_symmetry.space_group_name_H-M   'P 1'
#
loop_
_entity.id
_entity.type
_entity.pdbx_description
1 polymer ?
#
loop_
_entity_poly.entity_id
_entity_poly.type
_entity_poly.pdbx_seq_one_letter_code
_entity_poly.pdbx_strand_id
1 'polypeptide(L)'
;MRSSISLRPLRRALAPSASVHLPLAVSRLYSTHPPNAKLNIPVDYATTSLLAHSSQTALGTTELPDDVRNGTTKKMNLFQAINDALSIALAEDDSVMVFGEDVAFGGVFRCTMKLAETYGADRIFNTPLTEQGIMGFAIGVAAEGMRPVAEIQFADYVYPAFDQPYVQRKTAKYRYRDG
;
A
#
# COMPACT_ATOMS: atom_id res chain seq x y z
N MET A 1 50.57 54.97 -33.99
CA MET A 1 51.94 54.46 -33.73
C MET A 1 51.78 53.01 -33.29
N ARG A 2 52.24 52.05 -34.09
CA ARG A 2 52.17 50.61 -33.83
C ARG A 2 53.31 50.23 -32.88
N SER A 3 53.05 49.41 -31.86
CA SER A 3 54.09 48.61 -31.22
C SER A 3 53.61 47.17 -31.06
N SER A 4 54.33 46.31 -31.76
CA SER A 4 54.27 44.85 -31.80
C SER A 4 54.68 44.24 -30.47
N ILE A 5 53.93 43.24 -29.98
CA ILE A 5 54.44 42.31 -28.98
C ILE A 5 54.71 40.96 -29.66
N SER A 6 55.95 40.54 -29.49
CA SER A 6 56.65 39.43 -30.12
C SER A 6 56.35 38.08 -29.46
N LEU A 7 56.25 37.04 -30.31
CA LEU A 7 56.17 35.61 -29.99
C LEU A 7 57.33 35.11 -29.09
N ARG A 8 57.04 34.16 -28.18
CA ARG A 8 57.91 32.97 -27.93
C ARG A 8 57.09 31.74 -27.51
N PRO A 9 57.54 30.51 -27.89
CA PRO A 9 56.75 29.28 -27.83
C PRO A 9 57.06 28.35 -26.63
N LEU A 10 56.07 27.50 -26.34
CA LEU A 10 56.06 26.17 -25.69
C LEU A 10 57.33 25.64 -24.99
N ARG A 11 57.19 25.34 -23.69
CA ARG A 11 57.84 24.18 -23.07
C ARG A 11 56.80 23.28 -22.38
N ARG A 12 56.86 22.03 -22.81
CA ARG A 12 56.07 20.84 -22.47
C ARG A 12 56.26 20.45 -21.00
N ALA A 13 55.17 20.33 -20.25
CA ALA A 13 55.13 19.56 -19.01
C ALA A 13 54.20 18.36 -19.24
N LEU A 14 54.80 17.18 -19.41
CA LEU A 14 54.12 15.89 -19.44
C LEU A 14 53.59 15.58 -18.03
N ALA A 15 52.27 15.48 -17.86
CA ALA A 15 51.66 14.76 -16.75
C ALA A 15 51.19 13.39 -17.25
N PRO A 16 51.49 12.28 -16.56
CA PRO A 16 51.18 10.95 -17.03
C PRO A 16 49.67 10.69 -16.99
N SER A 17 49.13 10.22 -18.12
CA SER A 17 47.76 9.75 -18.26
C SER A 17 47.59 8.43 -17.49
N ALA A 18 46.97 8.46 -16.33
CA ALA A 18 46.47 7.26 -15.67
C ALA A 18 45.20 6.79 -16.40
N SER A 19 45.37 5.82 -17.30
CA SER A 19 44.27 5.08 -17.92
C SER A 19 43.60 4.21 -16.86
N VAL A 20 42.51 4.70 -16.26
CA VAL A 20 41.61 3.89 -15.44
C VAL A 20 40.81 3.01 -16.39
N HIS A 21 41.23 1.77 -16.56
CA HIS A 21 40.42 0.73 -17.19
C HIS A 21 39.23 0.45 -16.27
N LEU A 22 38.04 0.96 -16.63
CA LEU A 22 36.78 0.43 -16.14
C LEU A 22 36.55 -0.95 -16.80
N PRO A 23 36.47 -2.06 -16.05
CA PRO A 23 35.98 -3.29 -16.63
C PRO A 23 34.46 -3.13 -16.87
N LEU A 24 34.09 -3.05 -18.15
CA LEU A 24 32.73 -3.27 -18.61
C LEU A 24 32.35 -4.73 -18.35
N ALA A 25 31.69 -4.98 -17.23
CA ALA A 25 30.95 -6.22 -16.98
C ALA A 25 29.68 -5.90 -16.19
N VAL A 26 28.66 -5.38 -16.89
CA VAL A 26 27.29 -5.41 -16.37
C VAL A 26 26.82 -6.86 -16.51
N SER A 27 27.12 -7.68 -15.50
CA SER A 27 26.48 -8.98 -15.35
C SER A 27 25.00 -8.72 -15.09
N ARG A 28 24.14 -9.14 -16.03
CA ARG A 28 22.71 -9.24 -15.75
C ARG A 28 22.56 -10.19 -14.56
N LEU A 29 22.04 -9.69 -13.44
CA LEU A 29 21.65 -10.48 -12.28
C LEU A 29 20.44 -11.33 -12.67
N TYR A 30 20.66 -12.43 -13.40
CA TYR A 30 19.70 -13.52 -13.36
C TYR A 30 19.81 -14.18 -11.99
N SER A 31 18.67 -14.38 -11.33
CA SER A 31 18.58 -15.17 -10.10
C SER A 31 19.02 -16.60 -10.41
N THR A 32 20.29 -16.91 -10.20
CA THR A 32 20.78 -18.29 -10.19
C THR A 32 20.73 -18.79 -8.76
N HIS A 33 20.23 -20.00 -8.55
CA HIS A 33 20.22 -20.61 -7.22
C HIS A 33 21.66 -20.67 -6.66
N PRO A 34 21.87 -20.50 -5.34
CA PRO A 34 23.19 -20.64 -4.75
C PRO A 34 23.69 -22.10 -4.93
N PRO A 35 25.02 -22.32 -5.06
CA PRO A 35 25.60 -23.62 -5.43
C PRO A 35 25.30 -24.79 -4.48
N ASN A 36 24.68 -24.53 -3.32
CA ASN A 36 24.27 -25.52 -2.32
C ASN A 36 22.75 -25.55 -2.05
N ALA A 37 21.91 -24.92 -2.89
CA ALA A 37 20.47 -24.92 -2.66
C ALA A 37 19.87 -26.31 -2.96
N LYS A 38 19.49 -27.02 -1.91
CA LYS A 38 18.73 -28.27 -2.02
C LYS A 38 17.25 -27.93 -2.23
N LEU A 39 16.65 -28.54 -3.25
CA LEU A 39 15.20 -28.51 -3.47
C LEU A 39 14.50 -29.43 -2.45
N ASN A 40 13.30 -29.07 -1.99
CA ASN A 40 12.43 -29.86 -1.10
C ASN A 40 12.96 -30.14 0.33
N ILE A 41 13.68 -29.20 0.93
CA ILE A 41 13.88 -29.21 2.39
C ILE A 41 12.58 -28.73 3.04
N PRO A 42 12.14 -29.27 4.20
CA PRO A 42 11.12 -28.64 5.02
C PRO A 42 11.53 -27.18 5.28
N VAL A 43 10.82 -26.24 4.67
CA VAL A 43 11.09 -24.82 4.83
C VAL A 43 10.60 -24.43 6.22
N ASP A 44 11.54 -24.10 7.10
CA ASP A 44 11.19 -23.48 8.36
C ASP A 44 10.81 -22.01 8.09
N TYR A 45 9.50 -21.78 7.98
CA TYR A 45 8.94 -20.45 7.74
C TYR A 45 9.26 -19.46 8.86
N ALA A 46 9.68 -19.92 10.05
CA ALA A 46 10.06 -19.07 11.17
C ALA A 46 11.46 -18.45 11.01
N THR A 47 12.32 -19.00 10.14
CA THR A 47 13.71 -18.54 9.96
C THR A 47 13.95 -17.82 8.63
N THR A 48 13.00 -17.90 7.71
CA THR A 48 13.13 -17.30 6.37
C THR A 48 12.96 -15.79 6.45
N SER A 49 13.95 -14.99 6.03
CA SER A 49 13.91 -13.51 6.12
C SER A 49 12.67 -12.83 5.50
N LEU A 50 12.03 -13.46 4.51
CA LEU A 50 10.81 -12.96 3.88
C LEU A 50 9.52 -13.30 4.64
N LEU A 51 9.53 -14.30 5.52
CA LEU A 51 8.32 -14.78 6.22
C LEU A 51 8.45 -14.73 7.75
N ALA A 52 9.67 -14.65 8.27
CA ALA A 52 10.04 -14.44 9.66
C ALA A 52 9.86 -12.97 10.06
N HIS A 53 8.62 -12.48 9.98
CA HIS A 53 8.27 -11.15 10.45
C HIS A 53 7.95 -11.24 11.94
N SER A 54 8.94 -10.98 12.78
CA SER A 54 8.72 -10.79 14.21
C SER A 54 8.13 -9.39 14.47
N SER A 55 7.38 -9.22 15.56
CA SER A 55 6.89 -7.90 15.97
C SER A 55 8.03 -6.89 16.14
N GLN A 56 9.18 -7.36 16.62
CA GLN A 56 10.38 -6.55 16.80
C GLN A 56 10.98 -6.08 15.46
N THR A 57 10.90 -6.91 14.41
CA THR A 57 11.30 -6.53 13.04
C THR A 57 10.37 -5.45 12.49
N ALA A 58 9.06 -5.57 12.70
CA ALA A 58 8.09 -4.57 12.25
C ALA A 58 8.30 -3.20 12.93
N LEU A 59 8.52 -3.19 14.25
CA LEU A 59 8.79 -1.97 15.04
C LEU A 59 10.18 -1.36 14.77
N GLY A 60 11.08 -2.10 14.15
CA GLY A 60 12.39 -1.62 13.70
C GLY A 60 12.32 -0.63 12.52
N THR A 61 11.18 -0.51 11.86
CA THR A 61 10.99 0.36 10.70
C THR A 61 11.09 1.84 11.10
N THR A 62 12.01 2.58 10.46
CA THR A 62 12.29 3.99 10.78
C THR A 62 11.17 4.95 10.38
N GLU A 63 10.26 4.52 9.49
CA GLU A 63 9.08 5.29 9.06
C GLU A 63 7.95 5.33 10.11
N LEU A 64 8.05 4.52 11.17
CA LEU A 64 7.03 4.47 12.21
C LEU A 64 7.28 5.58 13.25
N PRO A 65 6.23 6.32 13.67
CA PRO A 65 6.31 7.26 14.77
C PRO A 65 6.84 6.63 16.07
N ASP A 66 7.61 7.37 16.87
CA ASP A 66 8.27 6.85 18.08
C ASP A 66 7.29 6.34 19.14
N ASP A 67 6.07 6.88 19.17
CA ASP A 67 4.95 6.42 20.00
C ASP A 67 4.46 5.03 19.60
N VAL A 68 4.40 4.74 18.30
CA VAL A 68 4.00 3.43 17.76
C VAL A 68 5.11 2.39 17.95
N ARG A 69 6.38 2.81 17.81
CA ARG A 69 7.56 1.92 17.98
C ARG A 69 7.69 1.37 19.41
N ASN A 70 7.25 2.13 20.40
CA ASN A 70 7.23 1.74 21.81
C ASN A 70 5.87 1.18 22.27
N GLY A 71 4.92 1.03 21.35
CA GLY A 71 3.56 0.58 21.62
C GLY A 71 3.46 -0.91 21.99
N THR A 72 2.31 -1.29 22.55
CA THR A 72 2.02 -2.71 22.85
C THR A 72 1.52 -3.42 21.60
N THR A 73 2.18 -4.50 21.19
CA THR A 73 1.72 -5.32 20.05
C THR A 73 0.93 -6.53 20.53
N LYS A 74 -0.15 -6.86 19.82
CA LYS A 74 -0.94 -8.07 20.06
C LYS A 74 -0.90 -8.98 18.84
N LYS A 75 -0.71 -10.29 19.05
CA LYS A 75 -0.83 -11.28 17.99
C LYS A 75 -2.30 -11.46 17.63
N MET A 76 -2.64 -11.18 16.37
CA MET A 76 -4.02 -11.25 15.87
C MET A 76 -4.04 -11.82 14.45
N ASN A 77 -5.16 -12.43 14.09
CA ASN A 77 -5.39 -12.88 12.71
C ASN A 77 -5.72 -11.69 11.81
N LEU A 78 -5.59 -11.84 10.49
CA LEU A 78 -5.83 -10.75 9.54
C LEU A 78 -7.23 -10.15 9.66
N PHE A 79 -8.27 -10.98 9.79
CA PHE A 79 -9.65 -10.50 9.96
C PHE A 79 -9.83 -9.70 11.27
N GLN A 80 -9.09 -10.06 12.33
CA GLN A 80 -9.12 -9.34 13.61
C GLN A 80 -8.41 -8.00 13.48
N ALA A 81 -7.31 -7.94 12.73
CA ALA A 81 -6.60 -6.69 12.45
C ALA A 81 -7.46 -5.72 11.64
N ILE A 82 -8.22 -6.23 10.65
CA ILE A 82 -9.17 -5.42 9.89
C ILE A 82 -10.28 -4.90 10.81
N ASN A 83 -10.84 -5.74 11.68
CA ASN A 83 -11.87 -5.33 12.63
C ASN A 83 -11.37 -4.23 13.59
N ASP A 84 -10.16 -4.38 14.12
CA ASP A 84 -9.53 -3.40 15.02
C ASP A 84 -9.28 -2.06 14.30
N ALA A 85 -8.77 -2.10 13.06
CA ALA A 85 -8.58 -0.91 12.24
C ALA A 85 -9.90 -0.18 11.94
N LEU A 86 -10.97 -0.92 11.62
CA LEU A 86 -12.30 -0.34 11.42
C LEU A 86 -12.87 0.25 12.71
N SER A 87 -12.66 -0.41 13.86
CA SER A 87 -13.08 0.12 15.16
C SER A 87 -12.38 1.44 15.48
N ILE A 88 -11.07 1.54 15.22
CA ILE A 88 -10.31 2.77 15.44
C ILE A 88 -10.84 3.88 14.53
N ALA A 89 -11.02 3.60 13.23
CA ALA A 89 -11.53 4.57 12.27
C ALA A 89 -12.93 5.09 12.63
N LEU A 90 -13.83 4.19 13.08
CA LEU A 90 -15.17 4.55 13.51
C LEU A 90 -15.18 5.34 14.84
N ALA A 91 -14.21 5.10 15.72
CA ALA A 91 -14.07 5.81 16.99
C ALA A 91 -13.46 7.22 16.83
N GLU A 92 -12.56 7.40 15.86
CA GLU A 92 -11.88 8.67 15.63
C GLU A 92 -12.73 9.65 14.82
N ASP A 93 -13.53 9.15 13.87
CA ASP A 93 -14.27 9.99 12.92
C ASP A 93 -15.72 9.53 12.80
N ASP A 94 -16.66 10.39 13.23
CA ASP A 94 -18.10 10.15 13.17
C ASP A 94 -18.66 10.15 11.74
N SER A 95 -17.92 10.70 10.76
CA SER A 95 -18.30 10.70 9.35
C SER A 95 -18.06 9.36 8.65
N VAL A 96 -17.37 8.42 9.32
CA VAL A 96 -17.08 7.09 8.77
C VAL A 96 -18.32 6.21 8.82
N MET A 97 -18.68 5.61 7.69
CA MET A 97 -19.78 4.66 7.58
C MET A 97 -19.32 3.40 6.86
N VAL A 98 -19.79 2.24 7.31
CA VAL A 98 -19.42 0.94 6.75
C VAL A 98 -20.68 0.25 6.22
N PHE A 99 -20.66 -0.18 4.96
CA PHE A 99 -21.81 -0.83 4.37
C PHE A 99 -21.41 -1.83 3.30
N GLY A 100 -22.29 -2.78 3.04
CA GLY A 100 -22.05 -3.87 2.08
C GLY A 100 -23.05 -5.01 2.29
N GLU A 101 -22.73 -6.17 1.74
CA GLU A 101 -23.51 -7.38 1.94
C GLU A 101 -23.18 -8.04 3.29
N ASP A 102 -24.21 -8.32 4.10
CA ASP A 102 -24.12 -9.03 5.40
C ASP A 102 -23.19 -8.42 6.46
N VAL A 103 -22.84 -7.14 6.34
CA VAL A 103 -21.90 -6.44 7.24
C VAL A 103 -22.48 -6.26 8.64
N ALA A 104 -23.79 -6.03 8.77
CA ALA A 104 -24.46 -5.82 10.06
C ALA A 104 -24.43 -7.06 10.97
N PHE A 105 -24.36 -8.26 10.40
CA PHE A 105 -24.21 -9.51 11.16
C PHE A 105 -22.74 -9.84 11.48
N GLY A 106 -21.80 -9.08 10.90
CA GLY A 106 -20.36 -9.23 11.08
C GLY A 106 -19.60 -9.67 9.84
N GLY A 107 -20.28 -9.80 8.70
CA GLY A 107 -19.69 -10.21 7.43
C GLY A 107 -19.37 -11.71 7.35
N VAL A 108 -19.29 -12.24 6.14
CA VAL A 108 -19.00 -13.67 5.87
C VAL A 108 -17.63 -14.09 6.45
N PHE A 109 -16.67 -13.16 6.45
CA PHE A 109 -15.32 -13.36 6.99
C PHE A 109 -15.13 -12.89 8.43
N ARG A 110 -16.20 -12.44 9.11
CA ARG A 110 -16.16 -11.92 10.49
C ARG A 110 -15.32 -10.64 10.67
N CYS A 111 -15.06 -9.89 9.59
CA CYS A 111 -14.27 -8.66 9.63
C CYS A 111 -14.99 -7.51 10.36
N THR A 112 -16.32 -7.52 10.39
CA THR A 112 -17.14 -6.43 10.94
C THR A 112 -17.96 -6.84 12.17
N MET A 113 -17.59 -7.97 12.80
CA MET A 113 -18.27 -8.48 13.99
C MET A 113 -18.36 -7.42 15.10
N LYS A 114 -19.53 -7.33 15.73
CA LYS A 114 -19.85 -6.46 16.89
C LYS A 114 -19.69 -4.96 16.67
N LEU A 115 -19.30 -4.52 15.48
CA LEU A 115 -19.21 -3.09 15.17
C LEU A 115 -20.62 -2.47 15.13
N ALA A 116 -21.59 -3.14 14.50
CA ALA A 116 -22.97 -2.66 14.42
C ALA A 116 -23.64 -2.47 15.79
N GLU A 117 -23.35 -3.35 16.75
CA GLU A 117 -23.82 -3.25 18.13
C GLU A 117 -23.19 -2.06 18.88
N THR A 118 -21.95 -1.70 18.51
CA THR A 118 -21.16 -0.68 19.22
C THR A 118 -21.40 0.73 18.68
N TYR A 119 -21.51 0.88 17.36
CA TYR A 119 -21.61 2.18 16.67
C TYR A 119 -23.01 2.48 16.11
N GLY A 120 -23.94 1.53 16.26
CA GLY A 120 -25.33 1.66 15.81
C GLY A 120 -25.56 1.28 14.35
N ALA A 121 -26.82 0.97 14.05
CA ALA A 121 -27.26 0.57 12.71
C ALA A 121 -27.25 1.72 11.69
N ASP A 122 -27.19 2.98 12.16
CA ASP A 122 -27.14 4.15 11.28
C ASP A 122 -25.79 4.27 10.54
N ARG A 123 -24.71 3.80 11.17
CA ARG A 123 -23.34 3.85 10.60
C ARG A 123 -22.93 2.55 9.93
N ILE A 124 -23.54 1.43 10.33
CA ILE A 124 -23.21 0.09 9.86
C ILE A 124 -24.49 -0.62 9.44
N PHE A 125 -24.71 -0.72 8.13
CA PHE A 125 -25.93 -1.29 7.58
C PHE A 125 -25.68 -2.17 6.36
N ASN A 126 -26.66 -3.04 6.10
CA ASN A 126 -26.65 -3.92 4.94
C ASN A 126 -27.21 -3.19 3.72
N THR A 127 -26.58 -3.39 2.57
CA THR A 127 -27.04 -2.91 1.27
C THR A 127 -27.71 -4.04 0.46
N PRO A 128 -28.54 -3.71 -0.55
CA PRO A 128 -28.99 -4.68 -1.53
C PRO A 128 -27.83 -5.36 -2.25
N LEU A 129 -28.06 -6.58 -2.76
CA LEU A 129 -27.08 -7.42 -3.48
C LEU A 129 -26.83 -6.88 -4.89
N THR A 130 -26.21 -5.70 -4.96
CA THR A 130 -25.85 -5.00 -6.18
C THR A 130 -24.54 -4.24 -5.97
N GLU A 131 -23.40 -4.78 -6.40
CA GLU A 131 -22.07 -4.20 -6.21
C GLU A 131 -21.93 -2.82 -6.87
N GLN A 132 -22.60 -2.64 -8.01
CA GLN A 132 -22.67 -1.35 -8.71
C GLN A 132 -23.42 -0.28 -7.88
N GLY A 133 -24.47 -0.70 -7.18
CA GLY A 133 -25.25 0.16 -6.28
C GLY A 133 -24.45 0.55 -5.05
N ILE A 134 -23.72 -0.41 -4.46
CA ILE A 134 -22.82 -0.19 -3.32
C ILE A 134 -21.77 0.88 -3.67
N MET A 135 -21.10 0.73 -4.81
CA MET A 135 -20.10 1.70 -5.26
C MET A 135 -20.70 3.06 -5.61
N GLY A 136 -21.87 3.08 -6.26
CA GLY A 136 -22.57 4.33 -6.59
C GLY A 136 -22.98 5.12 -5.33
N PHE A 137 -23.47 4.41 -4.32
CA PHE A 137 -23.82 4.99 -3.02
C PHE A 137 -22.58 5.51 -2.29
N ALA A 138 -21.47 4.75 -2.29
CA ALA A 138 -20.20 5.22 -1.74
C ALA A 138 -19.73 6.53 -2.38
N ILE A 139 -19.82 6.67 -3.70
CA ILE A 139 -19.42 7.91 -4.38
C ILE A 139 -20.31 9.08 -3.95
N GLY A 140 -21.63 8.87 -3.85
CA GLY A 140 -22.57 9.92 -3.43
C GLY A 140 -22.31 10.40 -2.00
N VAL A 141 -22.12 9.46 -1.07
CA VAL A 141 -21.81 9.75 0.33
C VAL A 141 -20.45 10.45 0.46
N ALA A 142 -19.44 10.03 -0.31
CA ALA A 142 -18.14 10.69 -0.35
C ALA A 142 -18.22 12.11 -0.92
N ALA A 143 -19.12 12.35 -1.90
CA ALA A 143 -19.34 13.67 -2.46
C ALA A 143 -19.99 14.64 -1.46
N GLU A 144 -20.81 14.14 -0.54
CA GLU A 144 -21.35 14.91 0.60
C GLU A 144 -20.34 15.12 1.75
N GLY A 145 -19.09 14.67 1.58
CA GLY A 145 -18.01 14.87 2.55
C GLY A 145 -17.94 13.83 3.66
N MET A 146 -18.74 12.77 3.59
CA MET A 146 -18.64 11.63 4.51
C MET A 146 -17.58 10.63 4.05
N ARG A 147 -17.24 9.65 4.90
CA ARG A 147 -16.14 8.70 4.66
C ARG A 147 -16.68 7.26 4.55
N PRO A 148 -17.17 6.87 3.37
CA PRO A 148 -17.75 5.55 3.17
C PRO A 148 -16.68 4.46 3.05
N VAL A 149 -16.88 3.36 3.76
CA VAL A 149 -16.11 2.12 3.70
C VAL A 149 -17.05 1.05 3.13
N ALA A 150 -16.95 0.84 1.82
CA ALA A 150 -17.75 -0.16 1.12
C ALA A 150 -17.07 -1.54 1.17
N GLU A 151 -17.78 -2.57 1.64
CA GLU A 151 -17.35 -3.96 1.61
C GLU A 151 -17.93 -4.66 0.37
N ILE A 152 -17.04 -5.25 -0.45
CA ILE A 152 -17.42 -6.17 -1.53
C ILE A 152 -17.07 -7.57 -1.07
N GLN A 153 -18.05 -8.48 -1.08
CA GLN A 153 -17.95 -9.80 -0.45
C GLN A 153 -16.80 -10.67 -0.99
N PHE A 154 -16.55 -10.60 -2.31
CA PHE A 154 -15.42 -11.28 -2.96
C PHE A 154 -14.80 -10.39 -4.02
N ALA A 155 -13.47 -10.49 -4.17
CA ALA A 155 -12.75 -9.80 -5.22
C ALA A 155 -13.23 -10.23 -6.63
N ASP A 156 -13.76 -11.45 -6.80
CA ASP A 156 -14.30 -11.89 -8.09
C ASP A 156 -15.59 -11.14 -8.50
N TYR A 157 -16.32 -10.58 -7.52
CA TYR A 157 -17.51 -9.75 -7.76
C TYR A 157 -17.16 -8.28 -7.96
N VAL A 158 -15.86 -7.94 -7.95
CA VAL A 158 -15.39 -6.61 -8.29
C VAL A 158 -15.50 -6.34 -9.80
N TYR A 159 -15.47 -7.36 -10.65
CA TYR A 159 -15.54 -7.19 -12.11
C TYR A 159 -16.84 -6.51 -12.56
N PRO A 160 -18.03 -6.89 -12.07
CA PRO A 160 -19.27 -6.13 -12.29
C PRO A 160 -19.21 -4.65 -11.82
N ALA A 161 -18.43 -4.34 -10.78
CA ALA A 161 -18.25 -2.98 -10.27
C ALA A 161 -17.22 -2.16 -11.08
N PHE A 162 -16.19 -2.82 -11.62
CA PHE A 162 -15.17 -2.21 -12.48
C PHE A 162 -15.65 -2.00 -13.92
N ASP A 163 -16.44 -2.93 -14.45
CA ASP A 163 -16.89 -2.91 -15.85
C ASP A 163 -17.97 -1.84 -16.11
N GLN A 164 -18.56 -1.26 -15.05
CA GLN A 164 -19.31 -0.03 -15.27
C GLN A 164 -18.35 1.13 -15.60
N PRO A 165 -18.44 1.74 -16.81
CA PRO A 165 -17.74 2.98 -17.13
C PRO A 165 -18.09 4.12 -16.17
N TYR A 166 -19.12 3.95 -15.33
CA TYR A 166 -19.59 4.91 -14.34
C TYR A 166 -18.69 4.97 -13.09
N VAL A 167 -18.27 3.84 -12.50
CA VAL A 167 -17.45 3.84 -11.27
C VAL A 167 -16.02 4.30 -11.58
N GLN A 168 -15.39 3.79 -12.64
CA GLN A 168 -14.06 4.25 -13.05
C GLN A 168 -14.03 5.73 -13.48
N ARG A 169 -15.03 6.22 -14.22
CA ARG A 169 -15.07 7.62 -14.64
C ARG A 169 -15.52 8.57 -13.54
N LYS A 170 -16.32 8.12 -12.57
CA LYS A 170 -16.73 8.97 -11.45
C LYS A 170 -15.70 8.95 -10.34
N THR A 171 -15.33 7.82 -9.76
CA THR A 171 -14.46 7.81 -8.56
C THR A 171 -13.05 8.32 -8.83
N ALA A 172 -12.36 7.77 -9.84
CA ALA A 172 -10.95 8.11 -10.08
C ALA A 172 -10.75 9.49 -10.71
N LYS A 173 -11.76 9.99 -11.46
CA LYS A 173 -11.68 11.27 -12.18
C LYS A 173 -12.52 12.38 -11.54
N TYR A 174 -13.23 12.12 -10.43
CA TYR A 174 -14.11 13.10 -9.78
C TYR A 174 -13.38 14.42 -9.53
N ARG A 175 -12.27 14.34 -8.78
CA ARG A 175 -11.45 15.49 -8.41
C ARG A 175 -10.88 16.23 -9.63
N TYR A 176 -10.44 15.49 -10.65
CA TYR A 176 -9.88 16.11 -11.87
C TYR A 176 -10.94 16.83 -12.72
N ARG A 177 -12.21 16.41 -12.62
CA ARG A 177 -13.30 16.99 -13.40
C ARG A 177 -13.90 18.24 -12.75
N ASP A 178 -13.81 18.35 -11.43
CA ASP A 178 -14.44 19.42 -10.65
C ASP A 178 -13.52 20.63 -10.43
N GLY A 179 -12.25 20.58 -10.87
CA GLY A 179 -11.30 21.70 -10.88
C GLY A 179 -10.17 21.54 -9.88
#